data_AF-A0A822G3M7-F1
#
_entry.id   AF-A0A822G3M7-F1
#
_cell.length_a   1.000
_cell.length_b   1.000
_cell.length_c   1.000
_cell.angle_alpha   90.00
_cell.angle_beta   90.00
_cell.angle_gamma   90.00
#
_symmetry.space_group_name_H-M   'P 1'
#
loop_
_entity.id
_entity.type
_entity.pdbx_description
1 polymer ?
#
loop_
_entity_poly.entity_id
_entity_poly.type
_entity_poly.pdbx_seq_one_letter_code
_entity_poly.pdbx_strand_id
1 'polypeptide(L)'
;AGFSKQNNPVFYYIARRFKVNEMNCDLLIYHVLLTLKPFQAKPFELIVDFTHTCTDNRFKTDYLSKWFICMPDCFYYNLQACYIYNCNSW
;
A
#
# COMPACT_ATOMS: atom_id res chain seq x y z
N ALA A 1 3.37 4.53 12.51
CA ALA A 1 2.46 5.51 11.85
C ALA A 1 2.78 6.88 12.43
N GLY A 2 2.76 7.91 11.59
CA GLY A 2 3.10 9.28 11.98
C GLY A 2 2.48 10.28 11.01
N PHE A 3 2.82 11.54 11.17
CA PHE A 3 2.35 12.62 10.31
C PHE A 3 3.52 13.20 9.50
N SER A 4 3.24 13.61 8.26
CA SER A 4 4.22 14.31 7.42
C SER A 4 4.43 15.74 7.92
N LYS A 5 5.38 16.47 7.30
CA LYS A 5 5.58 17.90 7.59
C LYS A 5 4.33 18.75 7.28
N GLN A 6 3.45 18.27 6.41
CA GLN A 6 2.18 18.91 6.06
C GLN A 6 1.03 18.43 6.96
N ASN A 7 1.35 17.67 8.03
CA ASN A 7 0.40 17.10 8.97
C ASN A 7 -0.58 16.09 8.35
N ASN A 8 -0.21 15.47 7.22
CA ASN A 8 -0.97 14.37 6.64
C ASN A 8 -0.62 13.05 7.35
N PRO A 9 -1.59 12.18 7.66
CA PRO A 9 -1.30 10.83 8.15
C PRO A 9 -0.48 10.04 7.12
N VAL A 10 0.55 9.34 7.60
CA VAL A 10 1.48 8.56 6.77
C VAL A 10 1.31 7.07 7.04
N PHE A 11 1.02 6.33 5.97
CA PHE A 11 0.89 4.87 5.98
C PHE A 11 2.11 4.21 5.37
N TYR A 12 2.42 3.00 5.83
CA TYR A 12 3.59 2.24 5.40
C TYR A 12 3.14 0.89 4.85
N TYR A 13 3.48 0.62 3.59
CA TYR A 13 3.44 -0.72 3.04
C TYR A 13 4.86 -1.29 3.02
N ILE A 14 5.11 -2.27 3.88
CA ILE A 14 6.42 -2.93 3.99
C ILE A 14 6.37 -4.19 3.11
N ALA A 15 6.81 -4.07 1.86
CA ALA A 15 6.60 -5.09 0.83
C ALA A 15 7.20 -6.45 1.22
N ARG A 16 8.38 -6.48 1.86
CA ARG A 16 9.03 -7.74 2.29
C ARG A 16 8.21 -8.61 3.26
N ARG A 17 7.20 -8.04 3.93
CA ARG A 17 6.32 -8.77 4.86
C ARG A 17 5.17 -9.49 4.16
N PHE A 18 4.81 -9.10 2.95
CA PHE A 18 3.84 -9.84 2.16
C PHE A 18 4.51 -11.05 1.53
N LYS A 19 3.94 -12.24 1.71
CA LYS A 19 4.45 -13.50 1.13
C LYS A 19 3.40 -14.11 0.21
N VAL A 20 3.66 -14.09 -1.09
CA VAL A 20 2.67 -14.38 -2.15
C VAL A 20 2.08 -15.79 -2.08
N ASN A 21 2.81 -16.76 -1.51
CA ASN A 21 2.37 -18.15 -1.38
C ASN A 21 1.81 -18.48 0.02
N GLU A 22 1.94 -17.56 0.99
CA GLU A 22 1.54 -17.80 2.39
C GLU A 22 0.34 -16.95 2.80
N MET A 23 0.11 -15.82 2.12
CA MET A 23 -0.90 -14.85 2.49
C MET A 23 -2.00 -14.75 1.43
N ASN A 24 -3.25 -14.61 1.89
CA ASN A 24 -4.37 -14.32 1.01
C ASN A 24 -4.38 -12.83 0.64
N CYS A 25 -4.21 -12.52 -0.65
CA CYS A 25 -4.18 -11.14 -1.15
C CYS A 25 -5.50 -10.40 -0.91
N ASP A 26 -6.64 -11.08 -0.89
CA ASP A 26 -7.95 -10.46 -0.67
C ASP A 26 -8.08 -9.96 0.76
N LEU A 27 -7.54 -10.72 1.73
CA LEU A 27 -7.48 -10.30 3.12
C LEU A 27 -6.52 -9.12 3.30
N LEU A 28 -5.43 -9.07 2.54
CA LEU A 28 -4.53 -7.91 2.56
C LEU A 28 -5.22 -6.64 2.01
N ILE A 29 -5.91 -6.75 0.87
CA ILE A 29 -6.69 -5.62 0.30
C ILE A 29 -7.74 -5.17 1.31
N TYR A 30 -8.50 -6.11 1.88
CA TYR A 30 -9.52 -5.80 2.89
C TYR A 30 -8.93 -5.11 4.13
N HIS A 31 -7.78 -5.58 4.60
CA HIS A 31 -7.07 -4.95 5.71
C HIS A 31 -6.65 -3.51 5.38
N VAL A 32 -6.13 -3.26 4.18
CA VAL A 32 -5.77 -1.91 3.73
C VAL A 32 -7.01 -1.01 3.65
N LEU A 33 -8.12 -1.50 3.09
CA LEU A 33 -9.39 -0.77 3.03
C LEU A 33 -9.89 -0.37 4.41
N LEU A 34 -9.90 -1.30 5.37
CA LEU A 34 -10.29 -1.01 6.75
C LEU A 34 -9.35 0.00 7.42
N THR A 35 -8.05 -0.08 7.13
CA THR A 35 -7.04 0.83 7.68
C THR A 35 -7.22 2.25 7.15
N LEU A 36 -7.56 2.41 5.87
CA LEU A 36 -7.75 3.71 5.24
C LEU A 36 -9.16 4.28 5.42
N LYS A 37 -10.17 3.46 5.75
CA LYS A 37 -11.57 3.87 5.91
C LYS A 37 -11.77 5.11 6.80
N PRO A 38 -11.11 5.27 7.96
CA PRO A 38 -11.25 6.47 8.80
C PRO A 38 -10.70 7.75 8.15
N PHE A 39 -9.89 7.62 7.09
CA PHE A 39 -9.17 8.69 6.41
C PHE A 39 -9.68 8.95 4.99
N GLN A 40 -10.78 8.30 4.58
CA GLN A 40 -11.34 8.39 3.22
C GLN A 40 -11.73 9.80 2.75
N ALA A 41 -11.88 10.75 3.66
CA ALA A 41 -12.21 12.15 3.38
C ALA A 41 -11.07 13.12 3.72
N LYS A 42 -9.85 12.61 3.98
CA LYS A 42 -8.69 13.41 4.37
C LYS A 42 -7.50 13.06 3.48
N PRO A 43 -6.66 14.06 3.13
CA PRO A 43 -5.39 13.80 2.47
C PRO A 43 -4.52 12.86 3.31
N PHE A 44 -3.79 11.96 2.66
CA PHE A 44 -2.83 11.07 3.31
C PHE A 44 -1.62 10.82 2.41
N GLU A 45 -0.57 10.26 3.00
CA GLU A 45 0.66 9.91 2.29
C GLU A 45 0.99 8.43 2.48
N LEU A 46 1.60 7.82 1.46
CA LEU A 46 1.98 6.42 1.45
C LEU A 46 3.49 6.28 1.29
N ILE A 47 4.11 5.46 2.13
CA ILE A 47 5.49 5.00 1.95
C ILE A 47 5.43 3.53 1.55
N VAL A 48 6.02 3.22 0.41
CA VAL A 48 6.23 1.85 -0.07
C VAL A 48 7.69 1.49 0.15
N ASP A 49 7.93 0.62 1.13
CA ASP A 49 9.26 0.15 1.49
C ASP A 49 9.58 -1.17 0.77
N PHE A 50 10.48 -1.09 -0.21
CA PHE A 50 10.97 -2.22 -1.01
C PHE A 50 12.29 -2.82 -0.48
N THR A 51 12.70 -2.46 0.75
CA THR A 51 13.91 -3.00 1.37
C THR A 51 13.84 -4.52 1.47
N HIS A 52 14.74 -5.20 0.74
CA HIS A 52 14.81 -6.67 0.59
C HIS A 52 13.58 -7.32 -0.06
N THR A 53 12.84 -6.59 -0.89
CA THR A 53 11.80 -7.19 -1.73
C THR A 53 12.42 -8.11 -2.78
N CYS A 54 11.84 -9.30 -2.95
CA CYS A 54 12.22 -10.28 -3.96
C CYS A 54 10.98 -10.98 -4.56
N THR A 55 11.21 -12.05 -5.33
CA THR A 55 10.16 -12.87 -5.97
C THR A 55 9.05 -13.33 -5.03
N ASP A 56 9.35 -13.60 -3.76
CA ASP A 56 8.37 -14.08 -2.79
C ASP A 56 7.38 -13.00 -2.34
N ASN A 57 7.70 -11.73 -2.59
CA ASN A 57 6.93 -10.57 -2.17
C ASN A 57 6.11 -9.95 -3.31
N ARG A 58 6.17 -10.51 -4.52
CA ARG A 58 5.50 -9.97 -5.70
C ARG A 58 3.99 -10.14 -5.63
N PHE A 59 3.25 -9.19 -6.18
CA PHE A 59 1.87 -9.45 -6.58
C PHE A 59 1.86 -10.22 -7.91
N LYS A 60 1.06 -11.30 -7.99
CA LYS A 60 0.75 -11.94 -9.28
C LYS A 60 -0.09 -10.97 -10.11
N THR A 61 -0.05 -11.07 -11.43
CA THR A 61 -0.74 -10.16 -12.36
C THR A 61 -2.22 -9.94 -11.99
N ASP A 62 -2.96 -11.02 -11.76
CA ASP A 62 -4.39 -10.94 -11.41
C ASP A 62 -4.63 -10.20 -10.09
N TYR A 63 -3.73 -10.38 -9.12
CA TYR A 63 -3.80 -9.69 -7.82
C TYR A 63 -3.41 -8.22 -7.94
N LEU A 64 -2.42 -7.90 -8.79
CA LEU A 64 -2.05 -6.51 -9.06
C LEU A 64 -3.23 -5.75 -9.67
N SER A 65 -3.91 -6.33 -10.67
CA SER A 65 -5.13 -5.75 -11.26
C SER A 65 -6.24 -5.57 -10.23
N LYS A 66 -6.38 -6.52 -9.29
CA LYS A 66 -7.41 -6.47 -8.24
C LYS A 66 -7.26 -5.28 -7.30
N TRP A 67 -6.04 -4.84 -6.99
CA TRP A 67 -5.82 -3.61 -6.22
C TRP A 67 -6.49 -2.40 -6.88
N PHE A 68 -6.41 -2.29 -8.20
CA PHE A 68 -6.98 -1.16 -8.92
C PHE A 68 -8.51 -1.18 -8.97
N ILE A 69 -9.09 -2.38 -9.05
CA ILE A 69 -10.55 -2.58 -9.09
C ILE A 69 -11.20 -2.40 -7.71
N CYS A 70 -10.55 -2.90 -6.66
CA CYS A 70 -11.13 -2.92 -5.31
C CYS A 70 -10.96 -1.62 -4.54
N MET A 71 -10.02 -0.76 -4.93
CA MET A 71 -9.73 0.48 -4.20
C MET A 71 -10.69 1.60 -4.64
N PRO A 72 -11.47 2.20 -3.71
CA PRO A 72 -12.33 3.34 -4.02
C PRO A 72 -11.59 4.55 -4.57
N ASP A 73 -12.24 5.27 -5.49
CA ASP A 73 -11.67 6.46 -6.14
C ASP A 73 -11.22 7.55 -5.16
N CYS A 74 -11.93 7.70 -4.04
CA CYS A 74 -11.58 8.69 -3.01
C CYS A 74 -10.18 8.47 -2.44
N PHE A 75 -9.65 7.26 -2.43
CA PHE A 75 -8.28 7.02 -1.96
C PHE A 75 -7.23 7.47 -2.96
N TYR A 76 -7.49 7.35 -4.27
CA TYR A 76 -6.59 7.89 -5.29
C TYR A 76 -6.57 9.43 -5.26
N TYR A 77 -7.73 10.06 -5.10
CA TYR A 77 -7.83 11.52 -5.01
C TYR A 77 -7.17 12.10 -3.74
N ASN A 78 -7.24 11.37 -2.63
CA ASN A 78 -6.70 11.82 -1.35
C ASN A 78 -5.23 11.44 -1.12
N LEU A 79 -4.64 10.59 -1.96
CA LEU A 79 -3.22 10.26 -1.90
C LEU A 79 -2.38 11.46 -2.37
N GLN A 80 -1.76 12.17 -1.43
CA GLN A 80 -0.96 13.37 -1.73
C GLN A 80 0.43 13.04 -2.26
N ALA A 81 1.04 11.99 -1.70
CA ALA A 81 2.36 11.56 -2.09
C ALA A 81 2.51 10.06 -1.87
N CYS A 82 3.19 9.40 -2.81
CA CYS A 82 3.66 8.04 -2.68
C CYS A 82 5.19 8.05 -2.74
N TYR A 83 5.85 7.66 -1.66
CA TYR A 83 7.30 7.58 -1.57
C TYR A 83 7.74 6.15 -1.76
N ILE A 84 8.58 5.93 -2.77
CA ILE A 84 9.20 4.64 -3.03
C ILE A 84 10.55 4.64 -2.31
N TYR A 85 10.73 3.71 -1.37
CA TYR A 85 11.92 3.59 -0.56
C TYR A 85 12.66 2.28 -0.86
N ASN A 86 13.99 2.36 -1.03
CA ASN A 86 14.86 1.21 -1.30
C ASN A 86 14.36 0.31 -2.45
N CYS A 87 13.92 0.94 -3.54
CA CYS A 87 13.71 0.22 -4.80
C CYS A 87 15.00 -0.48 -5.21
N ASN A 88 14.88 -1.68 -5.75
CA ASN A 88 16.03 -2.51 -6.07
C ASN A 88 15.92 -3.06 -7.50
N SER A 89 16.93 -3.79 -7.94
CA SER A 89 17.07 -4.25 -9.33
C SER A 89 16.25 -5.50 -9.68
N TRP A 90 15.44 -6.01 -8.74
CA TRP A 90 14.57 -7.16 -8.98
C TRP A 90 13.36 -6.78 -9.86
#